data_AF-A0A8T6VGV0-F1
#
_entry.id   AF-A0A8T6VGV0-F1
#
_cell.length_a   1.000
_cell.length_b   1.000
_cell.length_c   1.000
_cell.angle_alpha   90.00
_cell.angle_beta   90.00
_cell.angle_gamma   90.00
#
_symmetry.space_group_name_H-M   'P 1'
#
loop_
_entity.id
_entity.type
_entity.pdbx_description
1 polymer ?
#
loop_
_entity_poly.entity_id
_entity_poly.type
_entity_poly.pdbx_seq_one_letter_code
_entity_poly.pdbx_strand_id
1 'polypeptide(L)'
;MGCCALLPVIGRNLGYVVSPQKARNYIAESCSKLGLSGEIEGVSYEILQAARELRLTSGRAAKGVAATSCYVASKLISDYRTQRGVAEVAGVTEVTIRNRYNELIKKVWIVVSLQYC
;
A
#
# COMPACT_ATOMS: atom_id res chain seq x y z
N MET A 1 36.84 34.06 1.27
CA MET A 1 35.53 34.34 1.90
C MET A 1 34.45 33.94 0.93
N GLY A 2 33.55 33.03 1.34
CA GLY A 2 32.48 32.50 0.50
C GLY A 2 32.17 31.03 0.82
N CYS A 3 31.91 30.73 2.11
CA CYS A 3 31.48 29.39 2.49
C CYS A 3 30.04 29.18 1.99
N CYS A 4 29.88 28.16 1.15
CA CYS A 4 28.62 27.61 0.72
C CYS A 4 27.81 27.20 1.97
N ALA A 5 26.67 27.85 2.20
CA ALA A 5 25.81 27.54 3.33
C ALA A 5 25.12 26.19 3.09
N LEU A 6 25.60 25.17 3.78
CA LEU A 6 24.87 23.92 4.00
C LEU A 6 23.71 24.21 4.96
N LEU A 7 22.49 24.22 4.44
CA LEU A 7 21.32 24.01 5.30
C LEU A 7 21.14 22.50 5.48
N PRO A 8 21.18 21.97 6.72
CA PRO A 8 20.79 20.60 6.97
C PRO A 8 19.29 20.50 6.74
N VAL A 9 18.89 19.83 5.66
CA VAL A 9 17.50 19.42 5.46
C VAL A 9 17.21 18.37 6.52
N ILE A 10 16.61 18.79 7.65
CA ILE A 10 16.05 17.86 8.64
C ILE A 10 14.78 17.26 8.02
N GLY A 11 14.98 16.38 7.04
CA GLY A 11 13.97 15.43 6.64
C GLY A 11 13.89 14.40 7.76
N ARG A 12 12.95 14.58 8.69
CA ARG A 12 12.55 13.53 9.62
C ARG A 12 12.12 12.32 8.80
N ASN A 13 13.07 11.40 8.56
CA ASN A 13 12.80 10.03 8.22
C ASN A 13 12.06 9.43 9.41
N LEU A 14 10.74 9.64 9.45
CA LEU A 14 9.84 8.86 10.28
C LEU A 14 9.78 7.47 9.66
N GLY A 15 10.83 6.69 9.90
CA GLY A 15 10.81 5.23 9.80
C GLY A 15 9.86 4.69 10.87
N TYR A 16 8.57 4.96 10.72
CA TYR A 16 7.55 4.26 11.48
C TYR A 16 7.55 2.83 10.95
N VAL A 17 8.19 1.94 11.69
CA VAL A 17 7.89 0.50 11.62
C VAL A 17 6.41 0.41 11.99
N VAL A 18 5.56 0.34 10.97
CA VAL A 18 4.13 0.25 11.22
C VAL A 18 3.86 -1.11 11.82
N SER A 19 3.31 -1.09 13.03
CA SER A 19 2.89 -2.31 13.70
C SER A 19 1.88 -3.04 12.80
N PRO A 20 1.98 -4.39 12.68
CA PRO A 20 1.07 -5.19 11.85
C PRO A 20 -0.41 -4.84 12.05
N GLN A 21 -0.75 -4.53 13.30
CA GLN A 21 -2.10 -4.17 13.72
C GLN A 21 -2.62 -2.88 13.06
N LYS A 22 -1.78 -1.83 12.96
CA LYS A 22 -2.19 -0.56 12.35
C LYS A 22 -2.41 -0.69 10.84
N ALA A 23 -1.60 -1.51 10.18
CA ALA A 23 -1.73 -1.72 8.74
C ALA A 23 -2.97 -2.53 8.36
N ARG A 24 -3.34 -3.53 9.18
CA ARG A 24 -4.63 -4.24 9.07
C ARG A 24 -5.82 -3.30 9.16
N ASN A 25 -5.81 -2.41 10.15
CA ASN A 25 -6.91 -1.46 10.34
C ASN A 25 -7.10 -0.55 9.12
N TYR A 26 -6.01 -0.12 8.46
CA TYR A 26 -6.12 0.68 7.24
C TYR A 26 -6.71 -0.11 6.05
N ILE A 27 -6.42 -1.41 5.93
CA ILE A 27 -7.01 -2.27 4.91
C ILE A 27 -8.51 -2.44 5.19
N ALA A 28 -8.88 -2.81 6.42
CA ALA A 28 -10.28 -2.97 6.82
C ALA A 28 -11.10 -1.69 6.59
N GLU A 29 -10.57 -0.53 6.99
CA GLU A 29 -11.21 0.77 6.77
C GLU A 29 -11.37 1.07 5.27
N SER A 30 -10.34 0.79 4.47
CA SER A 30 -10.38 1.03 3.02
C SER A 30 -11.36 0.09 2.32
N CYS A 31 -11.35 -1.20 2.65
CA CYS A 31 -12.27 -2.19 2.11
C CYS A 31 -13.72 -1.88 2.47
N SER A 32 -13.98 -1.52 3.74
CA SER A 32 -15.32 -1.13 4.19
C SER A 32 -15.85 0.09 3.44
N LYS A 33 -15.04 1.15 3.31
CA LYS A 33 -15.43 2.38 2.58
C LYS A 33 -15.58 2.17 1.07
N LEU A 34 -14.83 1.25 0.48
CA LEU A 34 -14.95 0.89 -0.94
C LEU A 34 -16.06 -0.14 -1.21
N GLY A 35 -16.67 -0.71 -0.17
CA GLY A 35 -17.67 -1.78 -0.30
C GLY A 35 -17.08 -3.06 -0.91
N LEU A 36 -15.84 -3.39 -0.56
CA LEU A 36 -15.14 -4.59 -1.04
C LEU A 36 -15.48 -5.80 -0.16
N SER A 37 -15.49 -6.98 -0.76
CA SER A 37 -15.76 -8.24 -0.05
C SER A 37 -14.65 -8.60 0.96
N GLY A 38 -14.98 -9.42 1.95
CA GLY A 38 -14.01 -9.92 2.92
C GLY A 38 -12.90 -10.77 2.29
N GLU A 39 -13.16 -11.39 1.13
CA GLU A 39 -12.13 -12.07 0.34
C GLU A 39 -11.06 -11.09 -0.15
N ILE A 40 -11.47 -9.93 -0.65
CA ILE A 40 -10.55 -8.86 -1.09
C ILE A 40 -9.77 -8.30 0.09
N GLU A 41 -10.40 -8.14 1.25
CA GLU A 41 -9.72 -7.74 2.49
C GLU A 41 -8.61 -8.74 2.87
N GLY A 42 -8.92 -10.04 2.83
CA GLY A 42 -7.97 -11.12 3.09
C GLY A 42 -6.79 -11.11 2.11
N VAL A 43 -7.06 -11.06 0.81
CA VAL A 43 -6.01 -11.01 -0.22
C VAL A 43 -5.17 -9.74 -0.11
N SER A 44 -5.78 -8.60 0.22
CA SER A 44 -5.07 -7.34 0.48
C SER A 44 -4.09 -7.48 1.64
N TYR A 45 -4.49 -8.21 2.68
CA TYR A 45 -3.65 -8.45 3.85
C TYR A 45 -2.45 -9.34 3.50
N GLU A 46 -2.65 -10.41 2.73
CA GLU A 46 -1.57 -11.27 2.24
C GLU A 46 -0.55 -10.48 1.39
N ILE A 47 -1.03 -9.63 0.47
CA ILE A 47 -0.17 -8.76 -0.35
C ILE A 47 0.66 -7.81 0.52
N LEU A 48 0.03 -7.21 1.54
CA LEU A 48 0.72 -6.34 2.48
C LEU A 48 1.80 -7.09 3.26
N GLN A 49 1.51 -8.31 3.70
CA GLN A 49 2.46 -9.14 4.45
C GLN A 49 3.66 -9.52 3.58
N ALA A 50 3.43 -9.97 2.35
CA ALA A 50 4.50 -10.22 1.37
C ALA A 50 5.35 -8.96 1.11
N ALA A 51 4.72 -7.79 0.97
CA ALA A 51 5.44 -6.53 0.82
C ALA A 51 6.31 -6.18 2.03
N ARG A 52 5.90 -6.55 3.25
CA ARG A 52 6.68 -6.35 4.47
C ARG A 52 7.88 -7.28 4.54
N GLU A 53 7.71 -8.55 4.20
CA GLU A 53 8.80 -9.54 4.16
C GLU A 53 9.89 -9.12 3.16
N LEU A 54 9.48 -8.58 2.02
CA LEU A 54 10.36 -8.02 0.99
C LEU A 54 10.93 -6.63 1.35
N ARG A 55 10.68 -6.15 2.57
CA ARG A 55 11.09 -4.84 3.11
C ARG A 55 10.67 -3.65 2.23
N LEU A 56 9.63 -3.80 1.42
CA LEU A 56 9.07 -2.75 0.53
C LEU A 56 8.34 -1.65 1.31
N THR A 57 8.14 -1.83 2.61
CA THR A 57 7.37 -0.95 3.49
C THR A 57 8.24 -0.07 4.41
N SER A 58 9.54 -0.34 4.48
CA SER A 58 10.47 0.36 5.40
C SER A 58 10.64 1.84 5.01
N GLY A 59 10.43 2.75 5.96
CA GLY A 59 10.55 4.21 5.75
C GLY A 59 9.38 4.84 5.00
N ARG A 60 8.24 4.15 4.87
CA ARG A 60 7.11 4.58 4.03
C ARG A 60 5.82 4.64 4.84
N ALA A 61 4.91 5.50 4.39
CA ALA A 61 3.58 5.60 4.99
C ALA A 61 2.80 4.29 4.76
N ALA A 62 2.48 3.57 5.85
CA ALA A 62 1.69 2.34 5.77
C ALA A 62 0.35 2.52 5.08
N LYS A 63 -0.28 3.69 5.23
CA LYS A 63 -1.54 4.02 4.59
C LYS A 63 -1.49 3.86 3.07
N GLY A 64 -0.39 4.30 2.44
CA GLY A 64 -0.22 4.17 0.99
C GLY A 64 0.01 2.72 0.53
N VAL A 65 0.71 1.92 1.34
CA VAL A 65 0.92 0.49 1.03
C VAL A 65 -0.38 -0.30 1.21
N ALA A 66 -1.12 -0.04 2.29
CA ALA A 66 -2.43 -0.66 2.53
C ALA A 66 -3.41 -0.33 1.39
N ALA A 67 -3.55 0.95 1.02
CA ALA A 67 -4.40 1.38 -0.08
C ALA A 67 -4.03 0.70 -1.41
N THR A 68 -2.73 0.59 -1.70
CA THR A 68 -2.26 -0.07 -2.91
C THR A 68 -2.52 -1.57 -2.88
N SER A 69 -2.39 -2.22 -1.71
CA SER A 69 -2.69 -3.64 -1.54
C SER A 69 -4.18 -3.92 -1.80
N CYS A 70 -5.07 -3.05 -1.31
CA CYS A 70 -6.49 -3.08 -1.64
C CYS A 70 -6.76 -2.92 -3.14
N TYR A 71 -6.08 -1.99 -3.81
CA TYR A 71 -6.20 -1.80 -5.26
C TYR A 71 -5.72 -3.02 -6.06
N VAL A 72 -4.63 -3.66 -5.64
CA VAL A 72 -4.12 -4.87 -6.30
C VAL A 72 -5.08 -6.04 -6.09
N ALA A 73 -5.51 -6.28 -4.84
CA ALA A 73 -6.46 -7.35 -4.52
C ALA A 73 -7.78 -7.20 -5.27
N SER A 74 -8.33 -5.98 -5.34
CA SER A 74 -9.58 -5.69 -6.06
C SER A 74 -9.43 -5.96 -7.56
N LYS A 75 -8.26 -5.66 -8.14
CA LYS A 75 -7.92 -6.03 -9.51
C LYS A 75 -7.81 -7.54 -9.74
N LEU A 76 -7.27 -8.28 -8.77
CA LEU A 76 -7.06 -9.73 -8.87
C LEU A 76 -8.39 -10.51 -8.80
N ILE A 77 -9.33 -10.05 -7.97
CA ILE A 77 -10.64 -10.68 -7.77
C ILE A 77 -11.68 -10.16 -8.78
N SER A 78 -11.29 -9.33 -9.75
CA SER A 78 -12.18 -8.70 -10.75
C SER A 78 -13.27 -7.77 -10.18
N ASP A 79 -13.20 -7.37 -8.91
CA ASP A 79 -14.00 -6.27 -8.34
C ASP A 79 -13.23 -4.95 -8.48
N TYR A 80 -13.18 -4.43 -9.72
CA TYR A 80 -12.31 -3.32 -10.04
C TYR A 80 -12.71 -2.02 -9.33
N ARG A 81 -11.72 -1.38 -8.68
CA ARG A 81 -11.83 0.01 -8.18
C ARG A 81 -10.82 0.91 -8.87
N THR A 82 -11.21 2.16 -9.12
CA THR A 82 -10.33 3.14 -9.77
C THR A 82 -9.22 3.58 -8.81
N GLN A 83 -8.03 3.90 -9.35
CA GLN A 83 -6.94 4.45 -8.54
C GLN A 83 -7.37 5.71 -7.77
N ARG A 84 -8.21 6.55 -8.40
CA ARG A 84 -8.80 7.74 -7.79
C ARG A 84 -9.69 7.41 -6.60
N GLY A 85 -10.64 6.48 -6.77
CA GLY A 85 -11.57 6.12 -5.69
C GLY A 85 -10.83 5.52 -4.50
N VAL A 86 -9.84 4.67 -4.74
CA VAL A 86 -9.00 4.11 -3.66
C VAL A 86 -8.16 5.21 -2.99
N ALA A 87 -7.60 6.15 -3.77
CA ALA A 87 -6.81 7.26 -3.26
C ALA A 87 -7.63 8.19 -2.36
N GLU A 88 -8.84 8.54 -2.79
CA GLU A 88 -9.78 9.38 -2.06
C GLU A 88 -10.19 8.73 -0.73
N VAL A 89 -10.64 7.47 -0.77
CA VAL A 89 -11.05 6.71 0.41
C VAL A 89 -9.91 6.55 1.43
N ALA A 90 -8.71 6.23 0.94
CA ALA A 90 -7.55 6.05 1.78
C ALA A 90 -6.89 7.38 2.18
N GLY A 91 -7.33 8.53 1.66
CA GLY A 91 -6.71 9.84 1.90
C GLY A 91 -5.23 9.87 1.51
N VAL A 92 -4.92 9.32 0.33
CA VAL A 92 -3.60 9.36 -0.31
C VAL A 92 -3.73 9.92 -1.71
N THR A 93 -2.63 10.22 -2.39
CA THR A 93 -2.68 10.71 -3.78
C THR A 93 -2.68 9.55 -4.79
N GLU A 94 -3.31 9.75 -5.95
CA GLU A 94 -3.27 8.76 -7.05
C GLU A 94 -1.82 8.39 -7.43
N VAL A 95 -0.92 9.38 -7.43
CA VAL A 95 0.52 9.19 -7.70
C VAL A 95 1.16 8.26 -6.68
N THR A 96 0.76 8.35 -5.40
CA THR A 96 1.23 7.44 -4.36
C THR A 96 0.82 6.00 -4.70
N ILE A 97 -0.44 5.77 -5.03
CA ILE A 97 -0.92 4.42 -5.41
C ILE A 97 -0.18 3.90 -6.63
N ARG A 98 -0.02 4.72 -7.67
CA ARG A 98 0.67 4.32 -8.91
C ARG A 98 2.13 3.94 -8.67
N ASN A 99 2.87 4.76 -7.91
CA ASN A 99 4.26 4.49 -7.60
C ASN A 99 4.40 3.19 -6.80
N ARG A 100 3.53 2.98 -5.80
CA ARG A 100 3.56 1.77 -4.98
C ARG A 100 3.14 0.53 -5.75
N TYR A 101 2.14 0.63 -6.62
CA TYR A 101 1.72 -0.45 -7.50
C TYR A 101 2.89 -0.93 -8.36
N ASN A 102 3.59 0.00 -9.02
CA ASN A 102 4.73 -0.32 -9.87
C ASN A 102 5.88 -0.98 -9.10
N GLU A 103 6.09 -0.60 -7.84
CA GLU A 103 7.09 -1.26 -6.99
C GLU A 103 6.65 -2.65 -6.53
N LEU A 104 5.38 -2.80 -6.17
CA LEU A 104 4.78 -4.07 -5.76
C LEU A 104 4.86 -5.10 -6.89
N ILE A 105 4.41 -4.77 -8.10
CA ILE A 105 4.43 -5.71 -9.23
C ILE A 105 5.84 -6.11 -9.67
N LYS A 106 6.85 -5.26 -9.44
CA LYS A 106 8.23 -5.53 -9.85
C LYS A 106 8.96 -6.46 -8.88
N LYS A 107 8.54 -6.49 -7.62
CA LYS A 107 9.26 -7.19 -6.55
C LYS A 107 8.48 -8.33 -5.94
N VAL A 108 7.16 -8.25 -5.95
CA VAL A 108 6.28 -9.32 -5.47
C VAL A 108 5.94 -10.20 -6.66
N TRP A 109 6.51 -11.41 -6.69
CA TRP A 109 6.04 -12.48 -7.55
C TRP A 109 4.74 -13.00 -6.92
N ILE A 110 3.62 -12.35 -7.24
CA ILE A 110 2.33 -12.78 -6.72
C ILE A 110 1.94 -14.06 -7.47
N VAL A 111 2.28 -15.22 -6.90
CA VAL A 111 1.68 -16.49 -7.29
C VAL A 111 0.31 -16.54 -6.62
N VAL A 112 -0.68 -15.87 -7.21
CA VAL A 112 -2.07 -16.10 -6.80
C VAL A 112 -2.41 -17.48 -7.34
N SER A 113 -2.46 -18.47 -6.45
CA SER A 113 -3.20 -19.69 -6.75
C SER A 113 -4.66 -19.26 -6.80
N LEU A 114 -5.11 -18.81 -7.98
CA LEU A 114 -6.52 -18.64 -8.27
C LEU A 114 -7.10 -20.04 -8.25
N GLN A 115 -7.55 -20.46 -7.07
CA GLN A 115 -8.31 -21.69 -6.91
C GLN A 115 -9.73 -21.40 -7.43
N TYR A 116 -9.84 -21.24 -8.74
CA TYR A 116 -11.10 -21.39 -9.44
C TYR A 116 -11.45 -22.88 -9.37
N CYS A 117 -12.28 -23.25 -8.39
CA CYS A 117 -13.15 -24.42 -8.45
C CYS A 117 -14.57 -23.95 -8.17
#